data_AF-A0A7C7SJL2-F1
#
_entry.id   AF-A0A7C7SJL2-F1
#
_cell.length_a   1.000
_cell.length_b   1.000
_cell.length_c   1.000
_cell.angle_alpha   90.00
_cell.angle_beta   90.00
_cell.angle_gamma   90.00
#
_symmetry.space_group_name_H-M   'P 1'
#
loop_
_entity.id
_entity.type
_entity.pdbx_description
1 polymer ?
#
loop_
_entity_poly.entity_id
_entity_poly.type
_entity_poly.pdbx_seq_one_letter_code
_entity_poly.pdbx_strand_id
1 'polypeptide(L)' 'EQVGSIIIPDTAKEKPQQGKVMAAGKGKVKDDGGLAPMDVKEGDTILFGKYSGQEIKLDGEEYLIMREDEVLGVIQ' A
#
# COMPACT_ATOMS: atom_id res chain seq x y z
N GLU A 1 -26.33 33.62 19.54
CA GLU A 1 -24.92 33.36 19.85
C GLU A 1 -24.38 32.34 18.86
N GLN A 2 -23.42 32.74 18.03
CA GLN A 2 -22.66 31.83 17.16
C GLN A 2 -21.53 31.24 18.00
N VAL A 3 -21.58 29.95 18.29
CA VAL A 3 -20.45 29.23 18.89
C VAL A 3 -20.21 27.97 18.08
N GLY A 4 -19.19 28.05 17.23
CA GLY A 4 -18.32 26.92 16.93
C GLY A 4 -18.76 25.94 15.83
N SER A 5 -18.99 26.42 14.60
CA SER A 5 -18.84 25.55 13.43
C SER A 5 -17.37 25.17 13.26
N ILE A 6 -16.86 24.22 14.06
CA ILE A 6 -15.60 23.55 13.76
C ILE A 6 -15.90 22.64 12.58
N ILE A 7 -15.83 23.21 11.38
CA ILE A 7 -15.64 22.43 10.16
C ILE A 7 -14.22 21.89 10.29
N ILE A 8 -14.08 20.63 10.69
CA ILE A 8 -12.84 19.93 10.40
C ILE A 8 -12.84 19.82 8.88
N PRO A 9 -11.93 20.52 8.18
CA PRO A 9 -11.89 20.38 6.74
C PRO A 9 -11.60 18.90 6.47
N ASP A 10 -12.43 18.27 5.63
CA ASP A 10 -12.25 16.89 5.13
C ASP A 10 -10.91 16.70 4.36
N THR A 11 -10.04 17.72 4.38
CA THR A 11 -8.74 17.80 3.72
C THR A 11 -7.64 17.00 4.40
N ALA A 12 -7.93 16.29 5.49
CA ALA A 12 -7.00 15.34 6.10
C ALA A 12 -7.63 13.95 6.21
N LYS A 13 -8.32 13.50 5.16
CA LYS A 13 -8.48 12.06 4.93
C LYS A 13 -7.09 11.51 4.68
N GLU A 14 -6.43 11.07 5.74
CA GLU A 14 -5.16 10.37 5.66
C GLU A 14 -5.30 9.28 4.59
N LYS A 15 -4.37 9.23 3.63
CA LYS A 15 -4.37 8.18 2.60
C LYS A 15 -4.52 6.84 3.32
N PRO A 16 -5.49 6.00 2.94
CA PRO A 16 -5.69 4.72 3.59
C PRO A 16 -4.37 3.96 3.54
N GLN A 17 -3.85 3.61 4.71
CA GLN A 17 -2.62 2.82 4.86
C GLN A 17 -2.85 1.34 4.54
N GLN A 18 -3.95 1.03 3.86
CA GLN A 18 -4.38 -0.30 3.52
C GLN A 18 -4.68 -0.37 2.03
N GLY A 19 -4.40 -1.52 1.42
CA GLY A 19 -4.71 -1.77 0.02
C GLY A 19 -4.77 -3.26 -0.26
N LYS A 20 -5.44 -3.61 -1.37
CA LYS A 20 -5.53 -4.99 -1.83
C LYS A 20 -4.41 -5.27 -2.81
N VAL A 21 -3.71 -6.38 -2.62
CA VAL A 21 -2.68 -6.84 -3.53
C VAL A 21 -3.33 -7.29 -4.82
N MET A 22 -3.10 -6.54 -5.89
CA MET A 22 -3.59 -6.87 -7.24
C MET A 22 -2.64 -7.82 -7.97
N ALA A 23 -1.33 -7.71 -7.71
CA ALA A 23 -0.29 -8.55 -8.29
C ALA A 23 0.87 -8.66 -7.31
N ALA A 24 1.43 -9.86 -7.16
CA ALA A 24 2.66 -10.10 -6.40
C ALA A 24 3.78 -10.54 -7.36
N GLY A 25 4.96 -9.93 -7.23
CA GLY A 25 6.12 -10.36 -7.99
C GLY A 25 6.63 -11.74 -7.55
N LYS A 26 7.63 -12.28 -8.25
CA LYS A 26 8.23 -13.57 -7.88
C LYS A 26 8.92 -13.57 -6.51
N GLY A 27 9.19 -12.38 -5.98
CA GLY A 27 9.89 -12.16 -4.73
C GLY A 27 11.34 -11.70 -4.93
N LYS A 28 12.07 -11.50 -3.82
CA LYS A 28 13.41 -10.92 -3.84
C LYS A 28 14.43 -11.98 -4.28
N VAL A 29 15.19 -11.68 -5.34
CA VAL A 29 16.33 -12.50 -5.73
C VAL A 29 17.46 -12.22 -4.75
N LYS A 30 17.90 -13.26 -4.03
CA LYS A 30 19.05 -13.21 -3.13
C LYS A 30 20.34 -13.26 -3.95
N ASP A 31 21.43 -12.78 -3.36
CA ASP A 31 22.76 -12.75 -4.00
C ASP A 31 23.28 -14.15 -4.35
N ASP A 32 22.75 -15.20 -3.71
CA ASP A 32 23.06 -16.62 -3.97
C ASP A 32 22.30 -17.20 -5.18
N GLY A 33 21.49 -16.39 -5.87
CA GLY A 33 20.61 -16.84 -6.96
C GLY A 33 19.32 -17.51 -6.50
N GLY A 34 19.12 -17.66 -5.19
CA GLY A 34 17.90 -18.13 -4.58
C GLY A 34 16.78 -17.09 -4.66
N LEU A 35 15.56 -17.56 -4.85
CA LEU A 35 14.37 -16.71 -4.84
C LEU A 35 13.73 -16.75 -3.45
N ALA A 36 13.67 -15.60 -2.78
CA ALA A 36 12.86 -15.45 -1.58
C ALA A 36 11.42 -15.19 -2.03
N PRO A 37 10.46 -16.12 -1.78
CA PRO A 37 9.07 -15.91 -2.16
C PRO A 37 8.48 -14.73 -1.37
N MET A 38 7.52 -14.03 -1.97
CA MET A 38 6.77 -13.00 -1.25
C MET A 38 5.84 -13.64 -0.22
N ASP A 39 5.73 -13.04 0.96
CA ASP A 39 4.76 -13.40 2.00
C ASP A 39 3.35 -12.92 1.65
N VAL A 40 3.23 -11.99 0.70
CA VAL A 40 1.96 -11.45 0.19
C VAL A 40 1.51 -12.16 -1.08
N LYS A 41 0.20 -12.38 -1.22
CA LYS A 41 -0.42 -13.00 -2.40
C LYS A 41 -1.48 -12.10 -3.01
N GLU A 42 -1.80 -12.36 -4.27
CA GLU A 42 -2.94 -11.72 -4.94
C GLU A 42 -4.22 -11.94 -4.15
N GLY A 43 -4.92 -10.84 -3.86
CA GLY A 43 -6.16 -10.86 -3.08
C GLY A 43 -5.98 -10.50 -1.61
N ASP A 44 -4.77 -10.55 -1.07
CA ASP A 44 -4.50 -10.19 0.32
C ASP A 44 -4.72 -8.69 0.56
N THR A 45 -5.22 -8.35 1.75
CA THR A 45 -5.30 -6.96 2.19
C THR A 45 -4.06 -6.67 3.02
N ILE A 46 -3.26 -5.69 2.60
CA ILE A 46 -2.00 -5.35 3.27
C ILE A 46 -2.06 -3.96 3.87
N LEU A 47 -1.32 -3.77 4.96
CA LEU A 47 -1.01 -2.48 5.53
C LEU A 47 0.37 -2.02 5.07
N PHE A 48 0.48 -0.74 4.69
CA PHE A 48 1.73 -0.13 4.26
C PHE A 48 1.86 1.31 4.79
N GLY A 49 3.09 1.82 4.83
CA GLY A 49 3.38 3.16 5.30
C GLY A 49 2.79 4.25 4.41
N LYS A 50 2.46 5.42 4.99
CA LYS A 50 1.90 6.59 4.25
C LYS A 50 2.79 7.12 3.13
N TYR A 51 4.09 6.84 3.21
CA TYR A 51 5.11 7.30 2.28
C TYR A 51 5.79 6.14 1.55
N SER A 52 5.14 4.97 1.56
CA SER A 52 5.64 3.74 0.96
C SER A 52 5.09 3.56 -0.45
N GLY A 53 5.94 3.12 -1.36
CA GLY A 53 5.60 2.88 -2.75
C GLY A 53 5.67 4.10 -3.69
N GLN A 54 5.46 3.80 -4.97
CA GLN A 54 5.38 4.74 -6.09
C GLN A 54 4.02 4.55 -6.77
N GLU A 55 3.31 5.66 -6.94
CA GLU A 55 2.06 5.67 -7.71
C GLU A 55 2.40 5.56 -9.19
N ILE A 56 1.81 4.57 -9.87
CA ILE A 56 1.90 4.38 -11.30
C ILE A 56 0.50 4.40 -11.90
N LYS A 57 0.39 4.80 -13.16
CA LYS A 57 -0.85 4.70 -13.93
C LYS A 57 -0.67 3.63 -14.99
N LEU A 58 -1.51 2.61 -14.96
CA LEU A 58 -1.53 1.54 -15.95
C LEU A 58 -2.96 1.41 -16.49
N ASP A 59 -3.13 1.45 -17.81
CA ASP A 59 -4.44 1.26 -18.47
C ASP A 59 -5.57 2.20 -17.98
N GLY A 60 -5.19 3.39 -17.48
CA GLY A 60 -6.13 4.39 -16.95
C GLY A 60 -6.47 4.21 -15.46
N GLU A 61 -5.93 3.18 -14.82
CA GLU A 61 -6.08 2.92 -13.39
C GLU A 61 -4.82 3.31 -12.61
N GLU A 62 -5.00 3.80 -11.39
CA GLU A 62 -3.93 4.16 -10.46
C GLU A 62 -3.56 2.95 -9.60
N TYR A 63 -2.30 2.53 -9.69
CA TYR A 63 -1.73 1.46 -8.88
C TYR A 63 -0.60 2.01 -8.00
N LEU A 64 -0.40 1.38 -6.85
CA LEU A 64 0.71 1.69 -5.96
C LEU A 64 1.69 0.52 -5.96
N ILE A 65 2.87 0.72 -6.56
CA ILE A 65 3.95 -0.26 -6.53
C ILE A 65 4.81 0.01 -5.31
N MET A 66 4.97 -0.98 -4.44
CA MET A 66 5.90 -0.90 -3.31
C MET A 66 6.72 -2.18 -3.21
N ARG A 67 7.79 -2.11 -2.42
CA ARG A 67 8.58 -3.30 -2.08
C ARG A 67 7.93 -4.01 -0.90
N GLU A 68 8.12 -5.32 -0.85
CA GLU A 68 7.72 -6.14 0.28
C GLU A 68 8.28 -5.64 1.62
N ASP A 69 9.52 -5.11 1.61
CA ASP A 69 10.18 -4.53 2.78
C ASP A 69 9.41 -3.32 3.38
N GLU A 70 8.47 -2.71 2.64
CA GLU A 70 7.66 -1.56 3.07
C GLU A 70 6.25 -1.95 3.54
N VAL A 71 5.89 -3.23 3.43
CA VAL A 71 4.62 -3.79 3.89
C VAL A 71 4.73 -4.04 5.40
N LEU A 72 3.80 -3.45 6.17
CA LEU A 72 3.75 -3.57 7.63
C LEU A 72 3.11 -4.88 8.08
N GLY A 73 2.20 -5.45 7.29
CA GLY A 73 1.56 -6.72 7.56
C GLY A 73 0.35 -7.00 6.68
N VAL A 74 -0.14 -8.25 6.72
CA VAL A 74 -1.36 -8.69 6.03
C VAL A 74 -2.52 -8.69 7.04
N ILE A 75 -3.65 -8.07 6.67
CA ILE A 75 -4.92 -8.12 7.40
C ILE A 75 -5.75 -9.28 6.85
N GLN A 76 -6.21 -10.19 7.73
CA GLN A 76 -7.19 -11.25 7.44
C GLN A 76 -8.60 -10.84 7.88
#